data_AF-A0A6N3DJG5-F1
#
_entry.id   AF-A0A6N3DJG5-F1
#
_cell.length_a   1.000
_cell.length_b   1.000
_cell.length_c   1.000
_cell.angle_alpha   90.00
_cell.angle_beta   90.00
_cell.angle_gamma   90.00
#
_symmetry.space_group_name_H-M   'P 1'
#
loop_
_entity.id
_entity.type
_entity.pdbx_description
1 polymer ?
#
loop_
_entity_poly.entity_id
_entity_poly.type
_entity_poly.pdbx_seq_one_letter_code
_entity_poly.pdbx_strand_id
1 'polypeptide(L)'
;MPNYVTNRLEINADRETVQNVMDFLKGETDEDSTPCYIDFNNIIPMPKDLLIEASTSGEFGMKYLKAMQRKPFNSPDDLKVIQWMEGLTEEGRKEALQLGVLYLENQRKYGYTTWYEWSIANWGTKWNALNQNFEEPNVLWFDTAWAGVPLLIQTLSEKFPDIEFLYAYADEDLGSNVGKGIIRNGETDMTFPDNGSNEAFEIVFFVKPGLEEYLELTDEGYRWKA
;
A
#
# COMPACT_ATOMS: atom_id res chain seq x y z
N MET A 1 2.71 12.77 8.69
CA MET A 1 1.52 12.57 7.83
C MET A 1 1.97 11.77 6.63
N PRO A 2 1.25 10.73 6.22
CA PRO A 2 1.49 10.14 4.91
C PRO A 2 1.12 11.15 3.83
N ASN A 3 1.77 11.00 2.69
CA ASN A 3 1.36 11.61 1.45
C ASN A 3 0.30 10.72 0.79
N TYR A 4 -0.76 11.28 0.21
CA TYR A 4 -1.84 10.51 -0.39
C TYR A 4 -1.76 10.45 -1.91
N VAL A 5 -2.04 9.27 -2.46
CA VAL A 5 -2.10 9.00 -3.89
C VAL A 5 -3.52 8.62 -4.25
N THR A 6 -4.12 9.35 -5.18
CA THR A 6 -5.46 9.02 -5.69
C THR A 6 -5.34 7.99 -6.79
N ASN A 7 -6.20 6.97 -6.74
CA ASN A 7 -6.25 5.86 -7.65
C ASN A 7 -7.57 5.87 -8.40
N ARG A 8 -7.51 5.50 -9.68
CA ARG A 8 -8.64 5.32 -10.58
C ARG A 8 -8.55 3.93 -11.19
N LEU A 9 -9.55 3.10 -10.92
CA LEU A 9 -9.69 1.77 -11.50
C LEU A 9 -10.98 1.72 -12.33
N GLU A 10 -10.84 1.65 -13.65
CA GLU A 10 -11.97 1.44 -14.55
C GLU A 10 -12.04 -0.02 -14.99
N ILE A 11 -13.22 -0.61 -14.86
CA ILE A 11 -13.49 -2.03 -15.13
C ILE A 11 -14.17 -2.12 -16.50
N ASN A 12 -13.45 -2.59 -17.52
CA ASN A 12 -13.96 -2.66 -18.89
C ASN A 12 -14.74 -3.96 -19.12
N ALA A 13 -15.98 -4.01 -18.64
CA ALA A 13 -16.88 -5.15 -18.82
C ALA A 13 -18.35 -4.73 -18.88
N ASP A 14 -19.25 -5.68 -19.16
CA ASP A 14 -20.69 -5.44 -19.03
C ASP A 14 -21.09 -5.23 -17.57
N ARG A 15 -22.29 -4.67 -17.35
CA ARG A 15 -22.77 -4.29 -16.01
C ARG A 15 -22.83 -5.45 -15.02
N GLU A 16 -23.20 -6.65 -15.46
CA GLU A 16 -23.27 -7.82 -14.58
C GLU A 16 -21.87 -8.23 -14.13
N THR A 17 -20.93 -8.25 -15.09
CA THR A 17 -19.52 -8.55 -14.81
C THR A 17 -18.87 -7.49 -13.90
N VAL A 18 -19.16 -6.20 -14.11
CA VAL A 18 -18.67 -5.13 -13.21
C VAL A 18 -19.20 -5.33 -11.80
N GLN A 19 -20.50 -5.63 -11.63
CA GLN A 19 -21.08 -5.88 -10.31
C GLN A 19 -20.40 -7.08 -9.63
N ASN A 20 -20.08 -8.15 -10.37
CA ASN A 20 -19.37 -9.30 -9.82
C ASN A 20 -17.96 -8.93 -9.31
N VAL A 21 -17.24 -8.06 -10.02
CA VAL A 21 -15.94 -7.55 -9.55
C VAL A 21 -16.13 -6.67 -8.31
N MET A 22 -17.09 -5.75 -8.31
CA MET A 22 -17.35 -4.89 -7.16
C MET A 22 -17.80 -5.67 -5.92
N ASP A 23 -18.59 -6.72 -6.10
CA ASP A 23 -19.01 -7.63 -5.03
C ASP A 23 -17.85 -8.45 -4.44
N PHE A 24 -16.84 -8.74 -5.26
CA PHE A 24 -15.60 -9.36 -4.81
C PHE A 24 -14.71 -8.37 -4.05
N LEU A 25 -14.64 -7.11 -4.49
CA LEU A 25 -13.78 -6.10 -3.91
C LEU A 25 -14.31 -5.56 -2.58
N LYS A 26 -15.63 -5.40 -2.43
CA LYS A 26 -16.23 -4.70 -1.29
C LYS A 26 -15.88 -5.30 0.07
N GLY A 27 -15.59 -4.43 1.03
CA GLY A 27 -15.35 -4.79 2.43
C GLY A 27 -16.63 -4.72 3.27
N GLU A 28 -16.46 -4.84 4.59
CA GLU A 28 -17.52 -4.52 5.54
C GLU A 28 -17.82 -3.01 5.51
N THR A 29 -19.08 -2.64 5.68
CA THR A 29 -19.48 -1.23 5.79
C THR A 29 -19.02 -0.68 7.13
N ASP A 30 -18.51 0.56 7.14
CA ASP A 30 -18.10 1.23 8.36
C ASP A 30 -19.28 1.49 9.31
N GLU A 31 -18.98 1.78 10.58
CA GLU A 31 -20.00 2.03 11.62
C GLU A 31 -20.95 3.18 11.27
N ASP A 32 -20.49 4.15 10.49
CA ASP A 32 -21.27 5.30 10.01
C ASP A 32 -22.06 5.01 8.72
N SER A 33 -22.13 3.74 8.31
CA SER A 33 -22.76 3.27 7.07
C SER A 33 -22.04 3.71 5.78
N THR A 34 -20.81 4.21 5.86
CA THR A 34 -19.98 4.48 4.68
C THR A 34 -19.62 3.15 3.98
N PRO A 35 -19.95 2.98 2.69
CA PRO A 35 -19.60 1.77 1.97
C PRO A 35 -18.09 1.62 1.78
N CYS A 36 -17.56 0.43 2.04
CA CYS A 36 -16.21 0.03 1.64
C CYS A 36 -16.28 -0.66 0.27
N TYR A 37 -15.97 0.07 -0.80
CA TYR A 37 -16.02 -0.43 -2.18
C TYR A 37 -14.85 -1.35 -2.54
N ILE A 38 -13.71 -1.22 -1.88
CA ILE A 38 -12.53 -2.07 -2.04
C ILE A 38 -11.81 -2.31 -0.71
N ASP A 39 -11.66 -3.58 -0.37
CA ASP A 39 -10.78 -4.07 0.69
C ASP A 39 -9.67 -4.91 0.07
N PHE A 40 -8.42 -4.47 0.22
CA PHE A 40 -7.25 -5.17 -0.32
C PHE A 40 -7.10 -6.60 0.21
N ASN A 41 -7.66 -6.92 1.38
CA ASN A 41 -7.67 -8.28 1.92
C ASN A 41 -8.48 -9.26 1.06
N ASN A 42 -9.48 -8.78 0.30
CA ASN A 42 -10.21 -9.63 -0.63
C ASN A 42 -9.33 -10.05 -1.82
N ILE A 43 -8.36 -9.22 -2.21
CA ILE A 43 -7.42 -9.51 -3.29
C ILE A 43 -6.24 -10.36 -2.77
N ILE A 44 -5.52 -9.83 -1.79
CA ILE A 44 -4.38 -10.46 -1.12
C ILE A 44 -4.59 -10.34 0.41
N PRO A 45 -5.06 -11.41 1.08
CA PRO A 45 -5.40 -11.35 2.50
C PRO A 45 -4.14 -11.26 3.38
N MET A 46 -4.15 -10.29 4.30
CA MET A 46 -3.11 -10.21 5.31
C MET A 46 -3.30 -11.29 6.39
N PRO A 47 -2.26 -12.05 6.74
CA PRO A 47 -2.30 -12.95 7.89
C PRO A 47 -2.61 -12.19 9.19
N LYS A 48 -3.60 -12.66 9.96
CA LYS A 48 -4.00 -12.03 11.24
C LYS A 48 -2.87 -11.97 12.27
N ASP A 49 -1.95 -12.94 12.24
CA ASP A 49 -0.75 -12.97 13.09
C ASP A 49 0.15 -11.73 12.89
N LEU A 50 0.10 -11.10 11.71
CA LEU A 50 0.87 -9.90 11.38
C LEU A 50 0.20 -8.61 11.86
N LEU A 51 -1.06 -8.63 12.31
CA LEU A 51 -1.79 -7.46 12.81
C LEU A 51 -1.30 -7.01 14.20
N ILE A 52 -0.01 -6.75 14.31
CA ILE A 52 0.69 -6.27 15.49
C ILE A 52 1.56 -5.08 15.11
N GLU A 53 1.68 -4.11 16.01
CA GLU A 53 2.43 -2.88 15.73
C GLU A 53 3.92 -3.13 15.55
N ALA A 54 4.51 -2.41 14.58
CA ALA A 54 5.95 -2.27 14.43
C ALA A 54 6.49 -1.38 15.56
N SER A 55 7.42 -1.89 16.37
CA SER A 55 7.97 -1.16 17.51
C SER A 55 9.44 -1.48 17.77
N THR A 56 10.15 -0.51 18.34
CA THR A 56 11.54 -0.69 18.79
C THR A 56 11.66 -1.83 19.79
N SER A 57 10.70 -1.98 20.71
CA SER A 57 10.69 -3.06 21.70
C SER A 57 10.61 -4.45 21.05
N GLY A 58 9.73 -4.63 20.06
CA GLY A 58 9.66 -5.90 19.32
C GLY A 58 10.91 -6.19 18.50
N GLU A 59 11.43 -5.18 17.80
CA GLU A 59 12.65 -5.31 17.01
C GLU A 59 13.86 -5.67 17.89
N PHE A 60 14.06 -4.94 18.98
CA PHE A 60 15.19 -5.15 19.89
C PHE A 60 15.02 -6.44 20.69
N GLY A 61 13.80 -6.81 21.07
CA GLY A 61 13.49 -8.10 21.66
C GLY A 61 13.90 -9.27 20.76
N MET A 62 13.51 -9.24 19.48
CA MET A 62 13.92 -10.24 18.50
C MET A 62 15.44 -10.28 18.33
N LYS A 63 16.07 -9.12 18.15
CA LYS A 63 17.53 -9.01 17.98
C LYS A 63 18.28 -9.53 19.22
N TYR A 64 17.77 -9.25 20.41
CA TYR A 64 18.34 -9.73 21.68
C TYR A 64 18.30 -11.24 21.77
N LEU A 65 17.17 -11.88 21.44
CA LEU A 65 17.05 -13.33 21.42
C LEU A 65 18.07 -13.97 20.46
N LYS A 66 18.26 -13.39 19.27
CA LYS A 66 19.30 -13.82 18.32
C LYS A 66 20.71 -13.61 18.87
N ALA A 67 20.98 -12.46 19.51
CA ALA A 67 22.27 -12.16 20.13
C ALA A 67 22.63 -13.15 21.24
N MET A 68 21.67 -13.55 22.09
CA MET A 68 21.92 -14.53 23.16
C MET A 68 22.38 -15.89 22.63
N GLN A 69 21.87 -16.32 21.47
CA GLN A 69 22.27 -17.58 20.83
C GLN A 69 23.70 -17.54 20.25
N ARG A 70 24.26 -16.36 20.01
CA ARG A 70 25.60 -16.18 19.43
C ARG A 70 26.72 -16.12 20.45
N LYS A 71 26.41 -16.10 21.75
CA LYS A 71 27.42 -15.99 22.81
C LYS A 71 28.49 -17.09 22.69
N PRO A 72 29.78 -16.76 22.88
CA PRO A 72 30.35 -15.45 23.22
C PRO A 72 30.68 -14.54 22.01
N PHE A 73 30.33 -14.93 20.79
CA PHE A 73 30.73 -14.25 19.54
C PHE A 73 29.81 -13.08 19.13
N ASN A 74 29.38 -12.27 20.11
CA ASN A 74 28.50 -11.15 19.84
C ASN A 74 29.17 -10.05 19.02
N SER A 75 28.44 -9.49 18.05
CA SER A 75 28.88 -8.32 17.29
C SER A 75 28.74 -7.02 18.11
N PRO A 76 29.36 -5.90 17.67
CA PRO A 76 29.12 -4.60 18.29
C PRO A 76 27.65 -4.19 18.31
N ASP A 77 26.85 -4.57 17.31
CA ASP A 77 25.42 -4.27 17.28
C ASP A 77 24.62 -5.18 18.22
N ASP A 78 25.01 -6.45 18.37
CA ASP A 78 24.44 -7.32 19.40
C ASP A 78 24.66 -6.70 20.79
N LEU A 79 25.87 -6.17 21.07
CA LEU A 79 26.18 -5.54 22.36
C LEU A 79 25.32 -4.29 22.64
N LYS A 80 25.04 -3.46 21.63
CA LYS A 80 24.13 -2.31 21.79
C LYS A 80 22.72 -2.75 22.15
N VAL A 81 22.21 -3.79 21.50
CA VAL A 81 20.88 -4.35 21.78
C VAL A 81 20.84 -4.94 23.19
N ILE A 82 21.88 -5.66 23.59
CA ILE A 82 22.02 -6.21 24.95
C ILE A 82 21.99 -5.09 25.99
N GLN A 83 22.81 -4.05 25.81
CA GLN A 83 22.86 -2.91 26.72
C GLN A 83 21.50 -2.21 26.82
N TRP A 84 20.79 -2.04 25.71
CA TRP A 84 19.44 -1.46 25.71
C TRP A 84 18.45 -2.32 26.51
N MET A 85 18.43 -3.63 26.27
CA MET A 85 17.56 -4.58 26.98
C MET A 85 17.87 -4.66 28.49
N GLU A 86 19.15 -4.56 28.86
CA GLU A 86 19.59 -4.54 30.25
C GLU A 86 19.21 -3.24 30.97
N GLY A 87 19.10 -2.13 30.22
CA GLY A 87 18.64 -0.83 30.74
C GLY A 87 17.13 -0.69 30.94
N LEU A 88 16.32 -1.63 30.44
CA LEU A 88 14.88 -1.64 30.66
C LEU A 88 14.50 -2.07 32.10
N THR A 89 13.30 -1.67 32.53
CA THR A 89 12.64 -2.26 33.71
C THR A 89 12.36 -3.75 33.47
N GLU A 90 12.06 -4.50 34.54
CA GLU A 90 11.71 -5.91 34.42
C GLU A 90 10.48 -6.12 33.52
N GLU A 91 9.45 -5.29 33.69
CA GLU A 91 8.24 -5.32 32.88
C GLU A 91 8.54 -4.99 31.42
N GLY A 92 9.28 -3.92 31.15
CA GLY A 92 9.63 -3.53 29.78
C GLY A 92 10.49 -4.57 29.07
N ARG A 93 11.41 -5.21 29.80
CA ARG A 93 12.22 -6.32 29.26
C ARG A 93 11.35 -7.53 28.94
N LYS A 94 10.40 -7.87 29.81
CA LYS A 94 9.45 -8.98 29.59
C LYS A 94 8.60 -8.73 28.35
N GLU A 95 8.06 -7.52 28.20
CA GLU A 95 7.27 -7.11 27.03
C GLU A 95 8.10 -7.20 25.73
N ALA A 96 9.31 -6.62 25.73
CA ALA A 96 10.20 -6.68 24.57
C ALA A 96 10.53 -8.13 24.19
N LEU A 97 10.80 -9.02 25.16
CA LEU A 97 11.04 -10.44 24.89
C LEU A 97 9.81 -11.14 24.31
N GLN A 98 8.61 -10.86 24.83
CA GLN A 98 7.36 -11.44 24.31
C GLN A 98 7.10 -11.01 22.86
N LEU A 99 7.22 -9.71 22.56
CA LEU A 99 7.13 -9.19 21.20
C LEU A 99 8.23 -9.76 20.30
N GLY A 100 9.44 -9.92 20.82
CA GLY A 100 10.57 -10.50 20.10
C GLY A 100 10.34 -11.95 19.68
N VAL A 101 9.73 -12.76 20.54
CA VAL A 101 9.32 -14.13 20.19
C VAL A 101 8.26 -14.10 19.09
N LEU A 102 7.24 -13.25 19.23
CA LEU A 102 6.18 -13.12 18.23
C LEU A 102 6.72 -12.67 16.86
N TYR A 103 7.64 -11.72 16.83
CA TYR A 103 8.32 -11.26 15.61
C TYR A 103 9.14 -12.38 14.97
N LEU A 104 9.86 -13.19 15.75
CA LEU A 104 10.60 -14.35 15.24
C LEU A 104 9.66 -15.40 14.61
N GLU A 105 8.53 -15.66 15.26
CA GLU A 105 7.52 -16.60 14.75
C GLU A 105 6.90 -16.09 13.44
N ASN A 106 6.50 -14.82 13.40
CA ASN A 106 5.97 -14.18 12.21
C ASN A 106 6.99 -14.17 11.07
N GLN A 107 8.23 -13.77 11.35
CA GLN A 107 9.32 -13.76 10.36
C GLN A 107 9.55 -15.17 9.79
N ARG A 108 9.46 -16.20 10.62
CA ARG A 108 9.61 -17.60 10.17
C ARG A 108 8.44 -18.07 9.31
N LYS A 109 7.21 -17.72 9.68
CA LYS A 109 5.99 -18.17 8.99
C LYS A 109 5.76 -17.43 7.67
N TYR A 110 5.96 -16.12 7.67
CA TYR A 110 5.51 -15.23 6.59
C TYR A 110 6.65 -14.47 5.92
N GLY A 111 7.87 -14.46 6.50
CA GLY A 111 8.98 -13.63 6.05
C GLY A 111 8.99 -12.21 6.62
N TYR A 112 7.91 -11.80 7.29
CA TYR A 112 7.71 -10.45 7.84
C TYR A 112 7.42 -10.52 9.33
N THR A 113 7.82 -9.49 10.07
CA THR A 113 7.59 -9.42 11.52
C THR A 113 6.21 -8.86 11.87
N THR A 114 5.72 -7.92 11.07
CA THR A 114 4.48 -7.17 11.33
C THR A 114 3.71 -6.90 10.04
N TRP A 115 2.54 -6.25 10.17
CA TRP A 115 1.71 -5.80 9.07
C TRP A 115 2.44 -4.80 8.18
N TYR A 116 3.33 -3.98 8.75
CA TYR A 116 3.88 -2.80 8.08
C TYR A 116 4.71 -3.15 6.84
N GLU A 117 5.72 -3.99 6.99
CA GLU A 117 6.55 -4.42 5.86
C GLU A 117 5.78 -5.33 4.90
N TRP A 118 4.82 -6.11 5.43
CA TRP A 118 3.99 -7.00 4.62
C TRP A 118 3.08 -6.19 3.69
N SER A 119 2.38 -5.17 4.19
CA SER A 119 1.48 -4.32 3.37
C SER A 119 2.24 -3.67 2.23
N ILE A 120 3.40 -3.08 2.52
CA ILE A 120 4.21 -2.42 1.49
C ILE A 120 4.65 -3.41 0.43
N ALA A 121 5.09 -4.61 0.82
CA ALA A 121 5.58 -5.61 -0.12
C ALA A 121 4.49 -6.28 -0.96
N ASN A 122 3.26 -6.43 -0.41
CA ASN A 122 2.19 -7.20 -1.05
C ASN A 122 1.13 -6.31 -1.69
N TRP A 123 0.80 -5.18 -1.08
CA TRP A 123 -0.18 -4.21 -1.61
C TRP A 123 0.50 -3.03 -2.32
N GLY A 124 1.79 -2.79 -2.09
CA GLY A 124 2.52 -1.62 -2.63
C GLY A 124 2.35 -0.34 -1.81
N THR A 125 1.48 -0.36 -0.79
CA THR A 125 1.15 0.80 0.04
C THR A 125 1.12 0.41 1.52
N LYS A 126 1.17 1.41 2.40
CA LYS A 126 1.18 1.22 3.85
C LYS A 126 -0.13 0.64 4.39
N TRP A 127 -1.25 1.17 3.93
CA TRP A 127 -2.57 0.90 4.48
C TRP A 127 -3.53 0.44 3.40
N ASN A 128 -4.68 -0.05 3.82
CA ASN A 128 -5.79 -0.33 2.91
C ASN A 128 -6.29 0.96 2.22
N ALA A 129 -7.19 0.81 1.25
CA ALA A 129 -7.80 1.92 0.54
C ALA A 129 -8.59 2.86 1.49
N LEU A 130 -8.49 4.16 1.23
CA LEU A 130 -9.17 5.24 1.95
C LEU A 130 -10.02 6.05 0.96
N ASN A 131 -10.90 6.92 1.47
CA ASN A 131 -11.67 7.91 0.68
C ASN A 131 -12.24 7.32 -0.63
N GLN A 132 -13.03 6.26 -0.51
CA GLN A 132 -13.45 5.47 -1.66
C GLN A 132 -14.74 6.03 -2.26
N ASN A 133 -14.84 6.01 -3.59
CA ASN A 133 -16.06 6.39 -4.30
C ASN A 133 -16.22 5.54 -5.56
N PHE A 134 -17.40 4.96 -5.74
CA PHE A 134 -17.74 4.25 -6.98
C PHE A 134 -18.61 5.15 -7.87
N GLU A 135 -18.05 5.53 -9.00
CA GLU A 135 -18.74 6.23 -10.08
C GLU A 135 -19.30 5.21 -11.06
N GLU A 136 -20.61 4.99 -10.96
CA GLU A 136 -21.35 4.10 -11.83
C GLU A 136 -21.18 4.49 -13.32
N PRO A 137 -21.05 3.51 -14.23
CA PRO A 137 -21.27 2.09 -13.99
C PRO A 137 -20.01 1.29 -13.62
N ASN A 138 -18.81 1.87 -13.70
CA ASN A 138 -17.59 1.05 -13.77
C ASN A 138 -16.27 1.70 -13.32
N VAL A 139 -16.30 2.90 -12.71
CA VAL A 139 -15.07 3.58 -12.28
C VAL A 139 -15.01 3.64 -10.76
N LEU A 140 -14.01 3.00 -10.18
CA LEU A 140 -13.72 3.03 -8.75
C LEU A 140 -12.57 3.98 -8.45
N TRP A 141 -12.80 4.90 -7.53
CA TRP A 141 -11.84 5.86 -7.01
C TRP A 141 -11.50 5.53 -5.56
N PHE A 142 -10.22 5.62 -5.20
CA PHE A 142 -9.76 5.45 -3.80
C PHE A 142 -8.39 6.08 -3.58
N ASP A 143 -8.10 6.47 -2.34
CA ASP A 143 -6.79 6.97 -1.95
C ASP A 143 -5.95 5.88 -1.27
N THR A 144 -4.64 5.95 -1.44
CA THR A 144 -3.64 5.10 -0.77
C THR A 144 -2.53 5.96 -0.18
N ALA A 145 -1.85 5.41 0.83
CA ALA A 145 -0.66 6.07 1.38
C ALA A 145 0.56 5.81 0.48
N TRP A 146 1.29 6.87 0.14
CA TRP A 146 2.63 6.88 -0.47
C TRP A 146 2.75 6.45 -1.94
N ALA A 147 1.95 5.50 -2.42
CA ALA A 147 2.10 4.97 -3.78
C ALA A 147 0.77 4.44 -4.31
N GLY A 148 0.68 4.30 -5.64
CA GLY A 148 -0.33 3.46 -6.28
C GLY A 148 -0.08 1.97 -6.01
N VAL A 149 -1.01 1.13 -6.46
CA VAL A 149 -1.08 -0.31 -6.15
C VAL A 149 -1.11 -1.20 -7.42
N PRO A 150 -0.24 -0.99 -8.43
CA PRO A 150 -0.30 -1.73 -9.70
C PRO A 150 -0.14 -3.26 -9.51
N LEU A 151 0.68 -3.70 -8.55
CA LEU A 151 0.83 -5.13 -8.22
C LEU A 151 -0.47 -5.75 -7.69
N LEU A 152 -1.22 -4.97 -6.90
CA LEU A 152 -2.50 -5.42 -6.35
C LEU A 152 -3.54 -5.56 -7.46
N ILE A 153 -3.59 -4.60 -8.39
CA ILE A 153 -4.50 -4.65 -9.55
C ILE A 153 -4.08 -5.76 -10.52
N GLN A 154 -2.79 -6.01 -10.70
CA GLN A 154 -2.28 -7.17 -11.43
C GLN A 154 -2.81 -8.47 -10.83
N THR A 155 -2.72 -8.62 -9.50
CA THR A 155 -3.25 -9.80 -8.81
C THR A 155 -4.78 -9.92 -8.91
N LEU A 156 -5.50 -8.79 -8.92
CA LEU A 156 -6.93 -8.78 -9.21
C LEU A 156 -7.21 -9.30 -10.63
N SER A 157 -6.42 -8.86 -11.62
CA SER A 157 -6.60 -9.27 -13.02
C SER A 157 -6.33 -10.76 -13.25
N GLU A 158 -5.52 -11.42 -12.43
CA GLU A 158 -5.36 -12.88 -12.46
C GLU A 158 -6.63 -13.61 -12.03
N LYS A 159 -7.42 -13.03 -11.12
CA LYS A 159 -8.69 -13.60 -10.65
C LYS A 159 -9.82 -13.39 -11.67
N PHE A 160 -9.71 -12.35 -12.49
CA PHE A 160 -10.66 -12.00 -13.54
C PHE A 160 -9.94 -11.88 -14.90
N PRO A 161 -9.41 -12.99 -15.45
CA PRO A 161 -8.48 -12.97 -16.58
C PRO A 161 -9.07 -12.42 -17.88
N ASP A 162 -10.38 -12.49 -18.04
CA ASP A 162 -11.09 -12.00 -19.23
C ASP A 162 -11.37 -10.50 -19.19
N ILE A 163 -11.19 -9.86 -18.03
CA ILE A 163 -11.48 -8.44 -17.80
C ILE A 163 -10.23 -7.61 -18.03
N GLU A 164 -10.41 -6.49 -18.72
CA GLU A 164 -9.39 -5.45 -18.85
C GLU A 164 -9.63 -4.37 -17.79
N PHE A 165 -8.58 -4.02 -17.03
CA PHE A 165 -8.60 -2.96 -16.05
C PHE A 165 -7.78 -1.78 -16.56
N LEU A 166 -8.41 -0.61 -16.76
CA LEU A 166 -7.70 0.64 -16.99
C LEU A 166 -7.39 1.26 -15.64
N TYR A 167 -6.13 1.19 -15.24
CA TYR A 167 -5.66 1.64 -13.94
C TYR A 167 -4.79 2.87 -14.07
N ALA A 168 -5.04 3.87 -13.25
CA ALA A 168 -4.21 5.06 -13.15
C ALA A 168 -4.12 5.54 -11.69
N TYR A 169 -3.04 6.22 -11.37
CA TYR A 169 -2.87 6.86 -10.07
C TYR A 169 -2.08 8.16 -10.20
N ALA A 170 -2.36 9.10 -9.31
CA ALA A 170 -1.67 10.38 -9.24
C ALA A 170 -1.53 10.87 -7.80
N ASP A 171 -0.32 11.27 -7.47
CA ASP A 171 0.07 11.84 -6.19
C ASP A 171 -0.56 13.23 -5.95
N GLU A 172 -0.60 13.68 -4.70
CA GLU A 172 -0.96 15.05 -4.34
C GLU A 172 0.16 16.05 -4.67
N ASP A 173 1.42 15.61 -4.74
CA ASP A 173 2.51 16.36 -5.38
C ASP A 173 2.39 16.26 -6.90
N LEU A 174 1.66 17.23 -7.49
CA LEU A 174 1.22 17.18 -8.88
C LEU A 174 2.39 16.98 -9.86
N GLY A 175 2.25 15.98 -10.73
CA GLY A 175 3.24 15.64 -11.75
C GLY A 175 4.35 14.72 -11.25
N SER A 176 4.32 14.27 -10.00
CA SER A 176 5.23 13.27 -9.43
C SER A 176 4.49 11.98 -9.11
N ASN A 177 5.19 10.84 -9.11
CA ASN A 177 4.66 9.55 -8.64
C ASN A 177 3.29 9.22 -9.25
N VAL A 178 3.24 9.24 -10.58
CA VAL A 178 2.05 8.94 -11.37
C VAL A 178 2.26 7.71 -12.23
N GLY A 179 1.16 7.04 -12.59
CA GLY A 179 1.20 5.93 -13.53
C GLY A 179 -0.16 5.69 -14.15
N LYS A 180 -0.18 5.19 -15.38
CA LYS A 180 -1.42 4.87 -16.10
C LYS A 180 -1.18 3.74 -17.09
N GLY A 181 -2.15 2.84 -17.21
CA GLY A 181 -2.13 1.85 -18.27
C GLY A 181 -3.17 0.74 -18.08
N ILE A 182 -2.98 -0.33 -18.82
CA ILE A 182 -3.91 -1.45 -18.90
C ILE A 182 -3.31 -2.65 -18.15
N ILE A 183 -4.15 -3.32 -17.38
CA ILE A 183 -3.80 -4.53 -16.65
C ILE A 183 -4.81 -5.62 -16.98
N ARG A 184 -4.33 -6.79 -17.41
CA ARG A 184 -5.18 -7.92 -17.82
C ARG A 184 -4.47 -9.24 -17.63
N ASN A 185 -5.16 -10.24 -17.07
CA ASN A 185 -4.66 -11.62 -16.96
C ASN A 185 -3.25 -11.73 -16.34
N GLY A 186 -2.97 -10.92 -15.31
CA GLY A 186 -1.67 -10.87 -14.65
C GLY A 186 -0.57 -10.15 -15.43
N GLU A 187 -0.88 -9.53 -16.57
CA GLU A 187 0.06 -8.71 -17.34
C GLU A 187 -0.25 -7.22 -17.15
N THR A 188 0.81 -6.40 -17.07
CA THR A 188 0.73 -4.97 -16.82
C THR A 188 1.42 -4.22 -17.95
N ASP A 189 0.67 -3.40 -18.67
CA ASP A 189 1.18 -2.46 -19.67
C ASP A 189 0.90 -1.03 -19.18
N MET A 190 1.83 -0.49 -18.38
CA MET A 190 1.71 0.81 -17.74
C MET A 190 2.87 1.73 -18.09
N THR A 191 2.55 3.01 -18.26
CA THR A 191 3.52 4.09 -18.41
C THR A 191 3.78 4.76 -17.07
N PHE A 192 5.06 5.00 -16.78
CA PHE A 192 5.55 5.73 -15.61
C PHE A 192 6.44 6.88 -16.11
N PRO A 193 5.86 8.06 -16.39
CA PRO A 193 6.61 9.17 -16.96
C PRO A 193 7.56 9.80 -15.92
N ASP A 194 8.57 10.52 -16.41
CA ASP A 194 9.47 11.29 -15.55
C ASP A 194 8.69 12.36 -14.78
N ASN A 195 9.03 12.55 -13.50
CA ASN A 195 8.40 13.55 -12.65
C ASN A 195 8.51 14.96 -13.28
N GLY A 196 7.39 15.69 -13.27
CA GLY A 196 7.28 17.04 -13.80
C GLY A 196 7.15 17.12 -15.34
N SER A 197 7.18 15.99 -16.05
CA SER A 197 6.95 15.97 -17.49
C SER A 197 5.49 16.30 -17.85
N ASN A 198 5.25 16.77 -19.08
CA ASN A 198 3.88 17.04 -19.55
C ASN A 198 3.02 15.77 -19.47
N GLU A 199 3.56 14.61 -19.84
CA GLU A 199 2.87 13.33 -19.75
C GLU A 199 2.48 12.98 -18.31
N ALA A 200 3.31 13.30 -17.32
CA ALA A 200 2.95 13.12 -15.91
C ALA A 200 1.73 13.97 -15.52
N PHE A 201 1.67 15.22 -15.98
CA PHE A 201 0.52 16.10 -15.75
C PHE A 201 -0.73 15.65 -16.51
N GLU A 202 -0.62 15.12 -17.72
CA GLU A 202 -1.78 14.53 -18.42
C GLU A 202 -2.40 13.37 -17.62
N ILE A 203 -1.57 12.55 -16.95
CA ILE A 203 -2.07 11.51 -16.04
C ILE A 203 -2.72 12.14 -14.81
N VAL A 204 -2.16 13.21 -14.25
CA VAL A 204 -2.80 13.95 -13.14
C VAL A 204 -4.20 14.40 -13.53
N PHE A 205 -4.39 15.06 -14.68
CA PHE A 205 -5.71 15.53 -15.11
C PHE A 205 -6.69 14.37 -15.34
N PHE A 206 -6.18 13.24 -15.84
CA PHE A 206 -6.99 12.03 -15.99
C PHE A 206 -7.48 11.45 -14.66
N VAL A 207 -6.67 11.53 -13.59
CA VAL A 207 -6.99 11.00 -12.26
C VAL A 207 -7.68 12.05 -11.37
N LYS A 208 -7.49 13.33 -11.63
CA LYS A 208 -8.02 14.44 -10.83
C LYS A 208 -8.67 15.45 -11.79
N PRO A 209 -9.83 15.11 -12.39
CA PRO A 209 -10.48 15.95 -13.39
C PRO A 209 -10.85 17.32 -12.82
N GLY A 210 -10.71 18.37 -13.63
CA GLY A 210 -10.91 19.77 -13.25
C GLY A 210 -9.64 20.48 -12.80
N LEU A 211 -8.54 19.78 -12.48
CA LEU A 211 -7.26 20.43 -12.16
C LEU A 211 -6.66 21.19 -13.35
N GLU A 212 -6.95 20.76 -14.57
CA GLU A 212 -6.56 21.43 -15.81
C GLU A 212 -7.13 22.85 -15.94
N GLU A 213 -8.19 23.18 -15.21
CA GLU A 213 -8.73 24.53 -15.18
C GLU A 213 -7.80 25.52 -14.45
N TYR A 214 -6.91 25.02 -13.58
CA TYR A 214 -5.99 25.84 -12.78
C TYR A 214 -4.55 25.85 -13.30
N LEU A 215 -4.24 25.01 -14.28
CA LEU A 215 -2.90 24.85 -14.84
C LEU A 215 -2.88 25.24 -16.33
N GLU A 216 -1.81 25.87 -16.78
CA GLU A 216 -1.56 26.20 -18.18
C GLU A 216 -0.26 25.58 -18.67
N LEU A 217 -0.24 25.18 -19.94
CA LEU A 217 0.96 24.65 -20.58
C LEU A 217 1.84 25.80 -21.08
N THR A 218 3.08 25.84 -20.61
CA THR A 218 4.10 26.82 -21.02
C THR A 218 5.26 26.13 -21.74
N ASP A 219 6.22 26.91 -22.28
CA ASP A 219 7.46 26.38 -22.86
C ASP A 219 8.31 25.59 -21.85
N GLU A 220 8.09 25.79 -20.54
CA GLU A 220 8.77 25.08 -19.46
C GLU A 220 7.93 23.93 -18.86
N GLY A 221 6.77 23.63 -19.45
CA GLY A 221 5.80 22.65 -18.94
C GLY A 221 4.61 23.28 -18.22
N TYR A 222 3.85 22.47 -17.48
CA TYR A 222 2.65 22.92 -16.78
C TYR A 222 2.97 23.85 -15.59
N ARG A 223 2.22 24.96 -15.48
CA ARG A 223 2.34 25.98 -14.43
C ARG A 223 0.97 26.43 -13.94
N TRP A 224 0.87 26.86 -12.68
CA TRP A 224 -0.37 27.44 -12.15
C TRP A 224 -0.73 28.71 -12.89
N LYS A 225 -2.01 28.85 -13.27
CA LYS A 225 -2.54 30.10 -13.81
C LYS A 225 -2.44 31.18 -12.74
N ALA A 226 -2.01 32.37 -13.15
CA ALA A 226 -1.88 33.55 -12.30
C ALA A 226 -3.24 34.12 -11.87
#